data_AF-A0A2V7WBR5-F1
#
_entry.id   AF-A0A2V7WBR5-F1
#
_cell.length_a   1.000
_cell.length_b   1.000
_cell.length_c   1.000
_cell.angle_alpha   90.00
_cell.angle_beta   90.00
_cell.angle_gamma   90.00
#
_symmetry.space_group_name_H-M   'P 1'
#
loop_
_entity.id
_entity.type
_entity.pdbx_description
1 polymer ?
#
loop_
_entity_poly.entity_id
_entity_poly.type
_entity_poly.pdbx_seq_one_letter_code
_entity_poly.pdbx_strand_id
1 'polypeptide(L)'
;MRRCFVLALVLVTVSSHAVTKRRAVAQPSAPKRLTSWRIEVTTSGGFAPAVRTSIALQSTGNATLLDFLGRPLCASSVTDSELASLATGVAQARPESWAPSYVSASNPTGCCDQIRTSVKLTRAFSDHTTATNQSYWFDVHPELPADLNALYDTAFGAASTRSRIEPACLSDAALKTWSLDITEDGGAGYRYHRVSLDSSGNVFVQPNLRSGACRYAIAESEGRELSDAVLTANAAAWSSSYVRPENPNGCCDQIHTVVRMSRNERGPDGAAIPVTYTTEWYSDHPLLPADLEHLHERLLGNDSSLFARFGAQCGPLF
;
A
#
# COMPACT_ATOMS: atom_id res chain seq x y z
N MET A 1 52.53 -22.72 100.91
CA MET A 1 52.98 -21.83 99.82
C MET A 1 51.85 -21.67 98.83
N ARG A 2 51.39 -20.44 98.65
CA ARG A 2 50.27 -20.04 97.78
C ARG A 2 50.63 -20.20 96.30
N ARG A 3 49.74 -20.76 95.49
CA ARG A 3 49.63 -20.47 94.06
C ARG A 3 48.17 -20.20 93.74
N CYS A 4 47.85 -18.91 93.62
CA CYS A 4 46.60 -18.43 93.02
C CYS A 4 46.85 -18.32 91.51
N PHE A 5 46.02 -18.99 90.71
CA PHE A 5 45.89 -18.70 89.28
C PHE A 5 44.56 -17.98 89.09
N VAL A 6 44.64 -16.73 88.62
CA VAL A 6 43.48 -15.91 88.27
C VAL A 6 43.15 -16.18 86.80
N LEU A 7 41.94 -16.67 86.54
CA LEU A 7 41.39 -16.81 85.19
C LEU A 7 40.81 -15.45 84.77
N ALA A 8 41.37 -14.82 83.75
CA ALA A 8 40.79 -13.63 83.13
C ALA A 8 39.75 -14.05 82.08
N LEU A 9 38.48 -13.71 82.32
CA LEU A 9 37.37 -13.93 81.39
C LEU A 9 37.28 -12.72 80.45
N VAL A 10 37.55 -12.92 79.16
CA VAL A 10 37.39 -11.89 78.11
C VAL A 10 35.94 -11.94 77.62
N LEU A 11 35.15 -10.90 77.91
CA LEU A 11 33.84 -10.69 77.29
C LEU A 11 34.03 -10.04 75.92
N VAL A 12 33.58 -10.73 74.86
CA VAL A 12 33.41 -10.17 73.51
C VAL A 12 31.96 -9.71 73.39
N THR A 13 31.73 -8.40 73.30
CA THR A 13 30.42 -7.83 72.98
C THR A 13 30.24 -7.80 71.46
N VAL A 14 29.34 -8.64 70.94
CA VAL A 14 28.93 -8.60 69.53
C VAL A 14 27.78 -7.61 69.39
N SER A 15 28.07 -6.43 68.84
CA SER A 15 27.07 -5.40 68.52
C SER A 15 26.31 -5.77 67.25
N SER A 16 25.16 -6.43 67.37
CA SER A 16 24.24 -6.72 66.28
C SER A 16 23.47 -5.46 65.84
N HIS A 17 23.99 -4.75 64.84
CA HIS A 17 23.24 -3.73 64.11
C HIS A 17 22.28 -4.39 63.12
N ALA A 18 21.05 -4.64 63.55
CA ALA A 18 19.97 -5.08 62.65
C ALA A 18 19.55 -3.93 61.73
N VAL A 19 20.15 -3.86 60.54
CA VAL A 19 19.66 -3.00 59.44
C VAL A 19 18.34 -3.59 58.95
N THR A 20 17.23 -3.05 59.44
CA THR A 20 15.90 -3.32 58.91
C THR A 20 15.78 -2.60 57.56
N LYS A 21 16.10 -3.32 56.46
CA LYS A 21 15.70 -2.90 55.12
C LYS A 21 14.17 -2.93 55.06
N ARG A 22 13.53 -1.77 55.26
CA ARG A 22 12.12 -1.59 54.89
C ARG A 22 12.01 -1.86 53.39
N ARG A 23 11.43 -3.00 53.04
CA ARG A 23 11.05 -3.34 51.67
C ARG A 23 10.01 -2.31 51.26
N ALA A 24 10.39 -1.36 50.41
CA ALA A 24 9.44 -0.44 49.80
C ALA A 24 8.40 -1.30 49.06
N VAL A 25 7.17 -1.28 49.54
CA VAL A 25 6.03 -1.86 48.82
C VAL A 25 5.90 -1.03 47.56
N ALA A 26 6.09 -1.65 46.40
CA ALA A 26 5.89 -0.99 45.12
C ALA A 26 4.45 -0.48 45.09
N GLN A 27 4.30 0.85 45.10
CA GLN A 27 3.01 1.51 44.99
C GLN A 27 2.41 1.09 43.63
N PRO A 28 1.18 0.57 43.58
CA PRO A 28 0.55 0.19 42.31
C PRO A 28 0.61 1.39 41.37
N SER A 29 1.28 1.23 40.23
CA SER A 29 1.29 2.25 39.19
C SER A 29 -0.17 2.53 38.82
N ALA A 30 -0.54 3.81 38.77
CA ALA A 30 -1.88 4.21 38.34
C ALA A 30 -2.19 3.54 36.99
N PRO A 31 -3.44 3.06 36.78
CA PRO A 31 -3.80 2.39 35.55
C PRO A 31 -3.51 3.31 34.35
N LYS A 32 -2.74 2.80 33.38
CA LYS A 32 -2.37 3.54 32.17
C LYS A 32 -3.63 3.94 31.43
N ARG A 33 -3.86 5.24 31.26
CA ARG A 33 -5.02 5.75 30.50
C ARG A 33 -4.63 5.96 29.05
N LEU A 34 -5.49 5.54 28.12
CA LEU A 34 -5.31 5.82 26.70
C LEU A 34 -5.42 7.33 26.46
N THR A 35 -4.43 7.93 25.80
CA THR A 35 -4.38 9.37 25.49
C THR A 35 -4.58 9.66 24.02
N SER A 36 -4.09 8.80 23.13
CA SER A 36 -4.35 8.88 21.70
C SER A 36 -4.29 7.51 21.05
N TRP A 37 -4.87 7.41 19.85
CA TRP A 37 -4.84 6.21 19.05
C TRP A 37 -4.77 6.52 17.56
N ARG A 38 -4.26 5.56 16.81
CA ARG A 38 -4.24 5.56 15.34
C ARG A 38 -4.56 4.16 14.84
N ILE A 39 -5.53 4.08 13.93
CA ILE A 39 -5.90 2.86 13.21
C ILE A 39 -5.41 3.04 11.77
N GLU A 40 -4.64 2.10 11.26
CA GLU A 40 -4.26 2.04 9.85
C GLU A 40 -4.76 0.72 9.29
N VAL A 41 -5.59 0.79 8.26
CA VAL A 41 -6.00 -0.39 7.49
C VAL A 41 -5.40 -0.27 6.10
N THR A 42 -4.65 -1.28 5.68
CA THR A 42 -4.00 -1.31 4.38
C THR A 42 -4.37 -2.56 3.61
N THR A 43 -4.47 -2.42 2.29
CA THR A 43 -4.67 -3.55 1.38
C THR A 43 -3.53 -3.63 0.37
N SER A 44 -3.13 -4.84 0.02
CA SER A 44 -2.16 -5.12 -1.05
C SER A 44 -2.51 -6.43 -1.77
N GLY A 45 -1.83 -6.72 -2.89
CA GLY A 45 -2.18 -7.88 -3.72
C GLY A 45 -3.41 -7.64 -4.58
N GLY A 46 -4.03 -8.71 -5.06
CA GLY A 46 -5.13 -8.67 -6.01
C GLY A 46 -4.71 -8.36 -7.44
N PHE A 47 -5.40 -8.97 -8.40
CA PHE A 47 -5.38 -8.48 -9.79
C PHE A 47 -6.15 -7.15 -9.88
N ALA A 48 -5.67 -6.25 -10.73
CA ALA A 48 -6.45 -5.08 -11.12
C ALA A 48 -7.84 -5.54 -11.63
N PRO A 49 -8.94 -4.84 -11.31
CA PRO A 49 -9.04 -3.47 -10.80
C PRO A 49 -9.27 -3.38 -9.28
N ALA A 50 -8.84 -4.35 -8.46
CA ALA A 50 -9.03 -4.28 -7.02
C ALA A 50 -8.50 -2.93 -6.49
N VAL A 51 -9.41 -2.07 -6.01
CA VAL A 51 -9.12 -0.72 -5.54
C VAL A 51 -8.26 -0.81 -4.27
N ARG A 52 -6.95 -0.87 -4.48
CA ARG A 52 -5.93 -0.90 -3.42
C ARG A 52 -5.96 0.44 -2.71
N THR A 53 -6.69 0.46 -1.62
CA THR A 53 -6.80 1.65 -0.79
C THR A 53 -6.49 1.29 0.64
N SER A 54 -6.05 2.32 1.33
CA SER A 54 -5.67 2.26 2.72
C SER A 54 -6.28 3.46 3.41
N ILE A 55 -6.56 3.35 4.71
CA ILE A 55 -7.02 4.48 5.51
C ILE A 55 -6.28 4.52 6.83
N ALA A 56 -5.89 5.73 7.22
CA ALA A 56 -5.39 6.04 8.55
C ALA A 56 -6.38 6.95 9.27
N LEU A 57 -6.80 6.55 10.47
CA LEU A 57 -7.74 7.26 11.32
C LEU A 57 -7.07 7.58 12.65
N GLN A 58 -7.22 8.81 13.13
CA GLN A 58 -6.60 9.29 14.37
C GLN A 58 -7.64 9.68 15.41
N SER A 59 -7.27 9.62 16.69
CA SER A 59 -8.13 9.98 17.82
C SER A 59 -8.59 11.45 17.82
N THR A 60 -7.99 12.31 17.00
CA THR A 60 -8.40 13.70 16.78
C THR A 60 -9.56 13.85 15.78
N GLY A 61 -9.96 12.76 15.13
CA GLY A 61 -10.96 12.76 14.05
C GLY A 61 -10.37 12.98 12.65
N ASN A 62 -9.05 13.08 12.53
CA ASN A 62 -8.40 13.16 11.22
C ASN A 62 -8.43 11.79 10.53
N ALA A 63 -8.87 11.78 9.27
CA ALA A 63 -8.83 10.64 8.38
C ALA A 63 -7.90 10.93 7.20
N THR A 64 -7.11 9.95 6.80
CA THR A 64 -6.21 10.08 5.66
C THR A 64 -6.35 8.82 4.81
N LEU A 65 -6.85 8.95 3.58
CA LEU A 65 -6.72 7.85 2.63
C LEU A 65 -5.27 7.78 2.19
N LEU A 66 -4.75 6.58 2.05
CA LEU A 66 -3.41 6.34 1.60
C LEU A 66 -3.45 5.53 0.30
N ASP A 67 -2.45 5.76 -0.55
CA ASP A 67 -2.22 4.95 -1.74
C ASP A 67 -1.73 3.55 -1.33
N PHE A 68 -1.48 2.71 -2.33
CA PHE A 68 -0.96 1.37 -2.12
C PHE A 68 0.48 1.35 -1.56
N LEU A 69 1.18 2.49 -1.48
CA LEU A 69 2.49 2.66 -0.81
C LEU A 69 2.37 3.26 0.59
N GLY A 70 1.14 3.53 1.06
CA GLY A 70 0.91 4.17 2.35
C GLY A 70 1.16 5.69 2.34
N ARG A 71 1.25 6.33 1.18
CA ARG A 71 1.39 7.79 1.06
C ARG A 71 0.01 8.47 1.11
N PRO A 72 -0.14 9.64 1.74
CA PRO A 72 -1.41 10.36 1.79
C PRO A 72 -1.98 10.67 0.40
N LEU A 73 -3.14 10.07 0.07
CA LEU A 73 -3.95 10.39 -1.11
C LEU A 73 -4.92 11.54 -0.85
N CYS A 74 -5.43 11.70 0.36
CA CYS A 74 -6.26 12.83 0.74
C CYS A 74 -6.36 12.88 2.26
N ALA A 75 -6.65 14.06 2.79
CA ALA A 75 -7.08 14.22 4.17
C ALA A 75 -8.58 14.56 4.19
N SER A 76 -9.27 14.02 5.18
CA SER A 76 -10.66 14.34 5.49
C SER A 76 -10.87 14.25 7.00
N SER A 77 -12.10 14.45 7.44
CA SER A 77 -12.49 14.29 8.84
C SER A 77 -13.55 13.20 8.95
N VAL A 78 -13.45 12.43 10.03
CA VAL A 78 -14.54 11.55 10.45
C VAL A 78 -15.65 12.41 11.07
N THR A 79 -16.88 11.93 11.01
CA THR A 79 -18.01 12.52 11.74
C THR A 79 -17.90 12.24 13.23
N ASP A 80 -18.58 13.01 14.08
CA ASP A 80 -18.58 12.79 15.52
C ASP A 80 -19.10 11.39 15.90
N SER A 81 -20.10 10.88 15.17
CA SER A 81 -20.62 9.52 15.35
C SER A 81 -19.60 8.45 14.97
N GLU A 82 -18.88 8.62 13.86
CA GLU A 82 -17.81 7.70 13.46
C GLU A 82 -16.67 7.74 14.49
N LEU A 83 -16.28 8.93 14.96
CA LEU A 83 -15.24 9.09 15.97
C LEU A 83 -15.61 8.38 17.27
N ALA A 84 -16.86 8.53 17.72
CA ALA A 84 -17.35 7.85 18.92
C ALA A 84 -17.35 6.33 18.77
N SER A 85 -17.79 5.81 17.61
CA SER A 85 -17.75 4.36 17.32
C SER A 85 -16.33 3.83 17.26
N LEU A 86 -15.41 4.54 16.58
CA LEU A 86 -13.99 4.17 16.50
C LEU A 86 -13.33 4.20 17.89
N ALA A 87 -13.56 5.25 18.67
CA ALA A 87 -13.01 5.38 20.02
C ALA A 87 -13.53 4.26 20.95
N THR A 88 -14.81 3.90 20.83
CA THR A 88 -15.41 2.79 21.57
C THR A 88 -14.78 1.46 21.16
N GLY A 89 -14.61 1.22 19.85
CA GLY A 89 -13.93 0.03 19.33
C GLY A 89 -12.49 -0.09 19.84
N VAL A 90 -11.72 1.01 19.82
CA VAL A 90 -10.34 1.02 20.33
C VAL A 90 -10.28 0.77 21.84
N ALA A 91 -11.24 1.30 22.60
CA ALA A 91 -11.30 1.09 24.04
C ALA A 91 -11.68 -0.35 24.41
N GLN A 92 -12.48 -1.03 23.59
CA GLN A 92 -12.90 -2.42 23.79
C GLN A 92 -11.91 -3.44 23.21
N ALA A 93 -11.06 -3.02 22.28
CA ALA A 93 -10.09 -3.89 21.62
C ALA A 93 -9.02 -4.45 22.58
N ARG A 94 -8.70 -5.72 22.37
CA ARG A 94 -7.67 -6.50 23.07
C ARG A 94 -6.57 -6.92 22.11
N PRO A 95 -5.86 -5.97 21.48
CA PRO A 95 -4.93 -6.27 20.41
C PRO A 95 -3.71 -7.09 20.83
N GLU A 96 -3.43 -7.16 22.12
CA GLU A 96 -2.46 -8.09 22.70
C GLU A 96 -2.84 -9.57 22.54
N SER A 97 -4.12 -9.87 22.30
CA SER A 97 -4.61 -11.23 22.02
C SER A 97 -4.67 -11.56 20.53
N TRP A 98 -4.44 -10.57 19.67
CA TRP A 98 -4.50 -10.80 18.23
C TRP A 98 -3.28 -11.58 17.76
N ALA A 99 -3.50 -12.59 16.91
CA ALA A 99 -2.42 -13.23 16.19
C ALA A 99 -1.79 -12.24 15.19
N PRO A 100 -0.47 -12.35 14.90
CA PRO A 100 0.17 -11.55 13.85
C PRO A 100 -0.44 -11.76 12.46
N SER A 101 -1.07 -12.92 12.24
CA SER A 101 -1.79 -13.24 11.01
C SER A 101 -2.94 -14.21 11.23
N TYR A 102 -3.94 -14.12 10.36
CA TYR A 102 -5.08 -15.04 10.26
C TYR A 102 -5.16 -15.58 8.83
N VAL A 103 -4.15 -16.34 8.42
CA VAL A 103 -4.09 -16.96 7.09
C VAL A 103 -4.53 -18.42 7.19
N SER A 104 -5.09 -18.97 6.10
CA SER A 104 -5.40 -20.40 6.06
C SER A 104 -4.11 -21.23 6.14
N ALA A 105 -4.14 -22.31 6.92
CA ALA A 105 -3.01 -23.25 6.99
C ALA A 105 -2.71 -23.90 5.63
N SER A 106 -3.71 -24.03 4.75
CA SER A 106 -3.54 -24.56 3.39
C SER A 106 -2.96 -23.54 2.40
N ASN A 107 -2.93 -22.25 2.76
CA ASN A 107 -2.44 -21.18 1.92
C ASN A 107 -1.79 -20.06 2.76
N PRO A 108 -0.62 -20.35 3.39
CA PRO A 108 0.00 -19.43 4.33
C PRO A 108 0.63 -18.20 3.67
N THR A 109 0.96 -18.30 2.37
CA THR A 109 1.65 -17.24 1.60
C THR A 109 0.71 -16.41 0.73
N GLY A 110 -0.53 -16.87 0.53
CA GLY A 110 -1.46 -16.28 -0.43
C GLY A 110 -1.14 -16.68 -1.88
N CYS A 111 -2.11 -16.42 -2.75
CA CYS A 111 -2.01 -16.50 -4.20
C CYS A 111 -1.87 -15.11 -4.82
N CYS A 112 -1.44 -15.02 -6.09
CA CYS A 112 -1.17 -13.75 -6.78
C CYS A 112 -2.41 -12.86 -6.97
N ASP A 113 -3.60 -13.46 -6.96
CA ASP A 113 -4.91 -12.82 -7.13
C ASP A 113 -5.56 -12.41 -5.81
N GLN A 114 -5.01 -12.81 -4.67
CA GLN A 114 -5.63 -12.56 -3.37
C GLN A 114 -5.30 -11.18 -2.82
N ILE A 115 -6.29 -10.57 -2.18
CA ILE A 115 -6.11 -9.29 -1.47
C ILE A 115 -5.66 -9.58 -0.04
N ARG A 116 -4.48 -9.08 0.32
CA ARG A 116 -3.97 -9.05 1.69
C ARG A 116 -4.47 -7.79 2.38
N THR A 117 -5.18 -7.95 3.49
CA THR A 117 -5.60 -6.85 4.36
C THR A 117 -4.78 -6.85 5.63
N SER A 118 -4.35 -5.68 6.11
CA SER A 118 -3.71 -5.53 7.40
C SER A 118 -4.34 -4.41 8.20
N VAL A 119 -4.54 -4.67 9.50
CA VAL A 119 -4.94 -3.65 10.48
C VAL A 119 -3.79 -3.45 11.46
N LYS A 120 -3.37 -2.20 11.61
CA LYS A 120 -2.40 -1.76 12.59
C LYS A 120 -3.07 -0.79 13.54
N LEU A 121 -3.02 -1.09 14.84
CA LEU A 121 -3.50 -0.24 15.91
C LEU A 121 -2.32 0.25 16.75
N THR A 122 -2.13 1.56 16.77
CA THR A 122 -1.17 2.23 17.66
C THR A 122 -1.92 2.96 18.76
N ARG A 123 -1.57 2.68 20.02
CA ARG A 123 -2.15 3.29 21.24
C ARG A 123 -1.06 4.01 22.02
N ALA A 124 -1.27 5.28 22.35
CA ALA A 124 -0.41 6.03 23.26
C ALA A 124 -1.12 6.19 24.62
N PHE A 125 -0.34 6.13 25.70
CA PHE A 125 -0.85 6.15 27.06
C PHE A 125 -0.33 7.34 27.86
N SER A 126 -0.98 7.61 29.00
CA SER A 126 -0.68 8.73 29.90
C SER A 126 0.71 8.68 30.54
N ASP A 127 1.37 7.52 30.50
CA ASP A 127 2.75 7.33 30.94
C ASP A 127 3.77 7.49 29.80
N HIS A 128 3.36 8.07 28.67
CA HIS A 128 4.13 8.25 27.45
C HIS A 128 4.58 6.96 26.76
N THR A 129 4.07 5.79 27.18
CA THR A 129 4.30 4.54 26.45
C THR A 129 3.41 4.45 25.22
N THR A 130 3.91 3.77 24.19
CA THR A 130 3.17 3.47 22.97
C THR A 130 3.17 1.97 22.74
N ALA A 131 2.01 1.41 22.43
CA ALA A 131 1.85 0.02 21.98
C ALA A 131 1.39 0.01 20.53
N THR A 132 2.02 -0.83 19.70
CA THR A 132 1.60 -1.06 18.32
C THR A 132 1.38 -2.53 18.10
N ASN A 133 0.20 -2.87 17.59
CA ASN A 133 -0.19 -4.23 17.27
C ASN A 133 -0.66 -4.26 15.82
N GLN A 134 -0.29 -5.32 15.11
CA GLN A 134 -0.63 -5.48 13.71
C GLN A 134 -1.02 -6.93 13.43
N SER A 135 -2.11 -7.07 12.69
CA SER A 135 -2.59 -8.35 12.18
C SER A 135 -2.83 -8.23 10.68
N TYR A 136 -2.73 -9.34 9.96
CA TYR A 136 -3.10 -9.40 8.55
C TYR A 136 -3.78 -10.72 8.16
N TRP A 137 -4.51 -10.69 7.05
CA TRP A 137 -5.19 -11.85 6.47
C TRP A 137 -5.33 -11.67 4.95
N PHE A 138 -5.71 -12.74 4.25
CA PHE A 138 -6.15 -12.67 2.86
C PHE A 138 -7.68 -12.67 2.80
N ASP A 139 -8.27 -12.27 1.69
CA ASP A 139 -9.71 -12.39 1.39
C ASP A 139 -10.37 -13.70 1.87
N VAL A 140 -9.71 -14.84 1.69
CA VAL A 140 -10.11 -16.11 2.31
C VAL A 140 -9.31 -16.34 3.60
N HIS A 141 -9.97 -16.24 4.75
CA HIS A 141 -9.35 -16.36 6.06
C HIS A 141 -10.24 -17.06 7.09
N PRO A 142 -9.65 -17.64 8.17
CA PRO A 142 -10.39 -18.06 9.35
C PRO A 142 -11.10 -16.88 10.03
N GLU A 143 -12.06 -17.18 10.91
CA GLU A 143 -12.76 -16.15 11.70
C GLU A 143 -11.78 -15.25 12.48
N LEU A 144 -11.95 -13.93 12.35
CA LEU A 144 -11.17 -12.94 13.09
C LEU A 144 -11.76 -12.75 14.49
N PRO A 145 -10.96 -12.40 15.51
CA PRO A 145 -11.50 -11.94 16.78
C PRO A 145 -12.52 -10.80 16.58
N ALA A 146 -13.62 -10.87 17.32
CA ALA A 146 -14.76 -9.96 17.13
C ALA A 146 -14.38 -8.48 17.23
N ASP A 147 -13.41 -8.13 18.09
CA ASP A 147 -12.92 -6.77 18.27
C ASP A 147 -12.04 -6.29 17.12
N LEU A 148 -11.18 -7.16 16.56
CA LEU A 148 -10.42 -6.88 15.34
C LEU A 148 -11.37 -6.68 14.16
N ASN A 149 -12.36 -7.56 14.00
CA ASN A 149 -13.34 -7.47 12.93
C ASN A 149 -14.19 -6.18 13.05
N ALA A 150 -14.66 -5.85 14.26
CA ALA A 150 -15.43 -4.62 14.49
C ALA A 150 -14.63 -3.34 14.16
N LEU A 151 -13.34 -3.31 14.52
CA LEU A 151 -12.45 -2.20 14.13
C LEU A 151 -12.27 -2.12 12.62
N TYR A 152 -12.04 -3.26 11.96
CA TYR A 152 -11.95 -3.32 10.51
C TYR A 152 -13.24 -2.85 9.82
N ASP A 153 -14.40 -3.36 10.24
CA ASP A 153 -15.70 -3.03 9.64
C ASP A 153 -16.03 -1.54 9.79
N THR A 154 -15.73 -0.95 10.95
CA THR A 154 -15.96 0.49 11.21
C THR A 154 -15.02 1.38 10.40
N ALA A 155 -13.75 0.98 10.24
CA ALA A 155 -12.74 1.77 9.57
C ALA A 155 -12.76 1.61 8.03
N PHE A 156 -12.91 0.38 7.54
CA PHE A 156 -12.59 0.00 6.15
C PHE A 156 -13.67 -0.81 5.43
N GLY A 157 -14.54 -1.53 6.15
CA GLY A 157 -15.61 -2.37 5.58
C GLY A 157 -16.59 -1.66 4.63
N ALA A 158 -17.59 -2.39 4.12
CA ALA A 158 -18.48 -1.87 3.06
C ALA A 158 -19.28 -0.63 3.45
N ALA A 159 -19.70 -0.52 4.72
CA ALA A 159 -20.41 0.62 5.29
C ALA A 159 -19.56 1.33 6.36
N SER A 160 -18.33 1.66 5.99
CA SER A 160 -17.31 2.19 6.89
C SER A 160 -17.00 3.68 6.69
N THR A 161 -16.19 4.21 7.60
CA THR A 161 -15.57 5.54 7.48
C THR A 161 -14.87 5.73 6.12
N ARG A 162 -14.12 4.71 5.64
CA ARG A 162 -13.49 4.74 4.30
C ARG A 162 -14.52 4.92 3.20
N SER A 163 -15.56 4.08 3.17
CA SER A 163 -16.55 4.07 2.09
C SER A 163 -17.28 5.41 1.91
N ARG A 164 -17.40 6.21 2.97
CA ARG A 164 -17.96 7.57 2.92
C ARG A 164 -16.96 8.60 2.38
N ILE A 165 -15.70 8.51 2.80
CA ILE A 165 -14.65 9.51 2.49
C ILE A 165 -14.09 9.31 1.08
N GLU A 166 -13.92 8.05 0.67
CA GLU A 166 -13.28 7.65 -0.58
C GLU A 166 -13.89 8.28 -1.83
N PRO A 167 -15.23 8.29 -2.05
CA PRO A 167 -15.81 8.92 -3.22
C PRO A 167 -15.48 10.42 -3.32
N ALA A 168 -15.52 11.16 -2.21
CA ALA A 168 -15.20 12.58 -2.20
C ALA A 168 -13.71 12.81 -2.47
N CYS A 169 -12.84 12.01 -1.88
CA CYS A 169 -11.40 12.11 -2.07
C CYS A 169 -10.93 11.76 -3.49
N LEU A 170 -11.59 10.77 -4.12
CA LEU A 170 -11.31 10.34 -5.48
C LEU A 170 -12.13 11.13 -6.52
N SER A 171 -13.01 12.04 -6.10
CA SER A 171 -13.78 12.90 -7.01
C SER A 171 -13.01 14.11 -7.55
N ASP A 172 -11.80 14.35 -7.05
CA ASP A 172 -10.93 15.43 -7.53
C ASP A 172 -10.56 15.18 -8.99
N ALA A 173 -11.20 15.93 -9.90
CA ALA A 173 -10.99 15.79 -11.33
C ALA A 173 -9.52 15.96 -11.73
N ALA A 174 -8.74 16.73 -10.96
CA ALA A 174 -7.32 16.88 -11.20
C ALA A 174 -6.57 15.55 -11.06
N LEU A 175 -6.92 14.71 -10.07
CA LEU A 175 -6.30 13.39 -9.89
C LEU A 175 -6.73 12.35 -10.92
N LYS A 176 -7.79 12.62 -11.69
CA LYS A 176 -8.26 11.76 -12.76
C LYS A 176 -7.57 12.03 -14.10
N THR A 177 -6.77 13.10 -14.18
CA THR A 177 -6.01 13.42 -15.39
C THR A 177 -4.77 12.53 -15.49
N TRP A 178 -4.68 11.78 -16.57
CA TRP A 178 -3.56 10.92 -16.89
C TRP A 178 -3.38 10.76 -18.40
N SER A 179 -2.19 10.34 -18.81
CA SER A 179 -1.84 9.92 -20.16
C SER A 179 -0.88 8.73 -20.12
N LEU A 180 -1.07 7.79 -21.03
CA LEU A 180 -0.22 6.62 -21.21
C LEU A 180 0.25 6.59 -22.66
N ASP A 181 1.55 6.47 -22.86
CA ASP A 181 2.19 6.38 -24.17
C ASP A 181 3.08 5.14 -24.18
N ILE A 182 2.90 4.28 -25.16
CA ILE A 182 3.72 3.11 -25.36
C ILE A 182 4.25 3.10 -26.79
N THR A 183 5.55 2.88 -26.92
CA THR A 183 6.22 2.77 -28.20
C THR A 183 6.97 1.45 -28.24
N GLU A 184 6.86 0.75 -29.36
CA GLU A 184 7.72 -0.37 -29.71
C GLU A 184 8.52 -0.01 -30.96
N ASP A 185 9.81 -0.32 -30.99
CA ASP A 185 10.64 -0.20 -32.18
C ASP A 185 11.70 -1.30 -32.30
N GLY A 186 12.20 -1.54 -33.51
CA GLY A 186 13.19 -2.58 -33.78
C GLY A 186 12.58 -3.89 -34.26
N GLY A 187 13.25 -5.01 -33.97
CA GLY A 187 12.85 -6.33 -34.45
C GLY A 187 13.25 -6.64 -35.90
N ALA A 188 13.24 -7.92 -36.26
CA ALA A 188 13.47 -8.36 -37.63
C ALA A 188 12.43 -7.72 -38.59
N GLY A 189 12.93 -6.96 -39.57
CA GLY A 189 12.10 -6.20 -40.51
C GLY A 189 11.76 -4.77 -40.08
N TYR A 190 12.30 -4.30 -38.96
CA TYR A 190 12.13 -2.95 -38.41
C TYR A 190 10.66 -2.55 -38.22
N ARG A 191 10.12 -2.93 -37.07
CA ARG A 191 8.78 -2.56 -36.61
C ARG A 191 8.86 -1.24 -35.85
N TYR A 192 7.79 -0.46 -35.95
CA TYR A 192 7.56 0.68 -35.09
C TYR A 192 6.08 0.74 -34.80
N HIS A 193 5.69 0.82 -33.54
CA HIS A 193 4.30 0.97 -33.13
C HIS A 193 4.25 2.01 -32.03
N ARG A 194 3.27 2.91 -32.08
CA ARG A 194 3.00 3.82 -30.98
C ARG A 194 1.52 3.86 -30.69
N VAL A 195 1.16 3.67 -29.43
CA VAL A 195 -0.18 3.87 -28.92
C VAL A 195 -0.12 4.86 -27.78
N SER A 196 -0.89 5.93 -27.86
CA SER A 196 -1.09 6.86 -26.75
C SER A 196 -2.56 6.87 -26.37
N LEU A 197 -2.87 7.00 -25.09
CA LEU A 197 -4.22 7.10 -24.55
C LEU A 197 -4.22 8.14 -23.44
N ASP A 198 -5.31 8.87 -23.28
CA ASP A 198 -5.50 9.78 -22.16
C ASP A 198 -6.78 9.51 -21.37
N SER A 199 -6.89 10.18 -20.22
CA SER A 199 -8.05 10.14 -19.32
C SER A 199 -9.40 10.51 -19.95
N SER A 200 -9.43 11.08 -21.15
CA SER A 200 -10.67 11.37 -21.89
C SER A 200 -11.11 10.22 -22.80
N GLY A 201 -10.35 9.13 -22.87
CA GLY A 201 -10.62 8.00 -23.75
C GLY A 201 -10.18 8.24 -25.20
N ASN A 202 -9.37 9.27 -25.46
CA ASN A 202 -8.81 9.50 -26.79
C ASN A 202 -7.57 8.63 -26.99
N VAL A 203 -7.61 7.77 -28.00
CA VAL A 203 -6.50 6.90 -28.40
C VAL A 203 -5.85 7.47 -29.65
N PHE A 204 -4.55 7.56 -29.64
CA PHE A 204 -3.70 7.85 -30.78
C PHE A 204 -2.94 6.58 -31.17
N VAL A 205 -2.99 6.17 -32.43
CA VAL A 205 -2.26 4.99 -32.91
C VAL A 205 -1.43 5.35 -34.13
N GLN A 206 -0.16 4.99 -34.10
CA GLN A 206 0.75 5.08 -35.24
C GLN A 206 1.33 3.68 -35.52
N PRO A 207 0.89 3.01 -36.60
CA PRO A 207 1.24 1.61 -36.85
C PRO A 207 2.65 1.39 -37.41
N ASN A 208 3.29 2.43 -37.95
CA ASN A 208 4.71 2.47 -38.32
C ASN A 208 5.15 3.92 -38.55
N LEU A 209 6.47 4.16 -38.53
CA LEU A 209 7.06 5.50 -38.70
C LEU A 209 6.67 6.19 -40.01
N ARG A 210 6.27 5.43 -41.03
CA ARG A 210 5.89 5.95 -42.36
C ARG A 210 4.38 6.15 -42.51
N SER A 211 3.58 5.67 -41.55
CA SER A 211 2.13 5.79 -41.58
C SER A 211 1.67 7.02 -40.81
N GLY A 212 0.55 7.57 -41.27
CA GLY A 212 -0.17 8.60 -40.54
C GLY A 212 -0.68 8.03 -39.24
N ALA A 213 -0.71 8.87 -38.21
CA ALA A 213 -1.32 8.47 -36.96
C ALA A 213 -2.82 8.75 -36.98
N CYS A 214 -3.60 7.83 -36.42
CA CYS A 214 -5.03 7.97 -36.30
C CYS A 214 -5.43 8.32 -34.89
N ARG A 215 -6.62 8.88 -34.76
CA ARG A 215 -7.27 9.14 -33.49
C ARG A 215 -8.59 8.41 -33.43
N TYR A 216 -8.84 7.76 -32.30
CA TYR A 216 -10.07 7.05 -32.00
C TYR A 216 -10.56 7.45 -30.61
N ALA A 217 -11.84 7.26 -30.35
CA ALA A 217 -12.39 7.27 -29.00
C ALA A 217 -12.77 5.84 -28.62
N ILE A 218 -12.40 5.41 -27.41
CA ILE A 218 -12.81 4.11 -26.87
C ILE A 218 -14.17 4.20 -26.18
N ALA A 219 -14.79 3.04 -25.96
CA ALA A 219 -16.05 2.96 -25.23
C ALA A 219 -15.85 3.43 -23.77
N GLU A 220 -16.87 4.07 -23.18
CA GLU A 220 -16.78 4.60 -21.80
C GLU A 220 -16.45 3.50 -20.78
N SER A 221 -17.01 2.29 -20.94
CA SER A 221 -16.69 1.15 -20.08
C SER A 221 -15.21 0.77 -20.17
N GLU A 222 -14.65 0.72 -21.38
CA GLU A 222 -13.24 0.43 -21.62
C GLU A 222 -12.32 1.55 -21.09
N GLY A 223 -12.72 2.80 -21.27
CA GLY A 223 -12.01 3.96 -20.71
C GLY A 223 -11.99 3.98 -19.18
N ARG A 224 -13.06 3.49 -18.53
CA ARG A 224 -13.09 3.29 -17.07
C ARG A 224 -12.12 2.18 -16.63
N GLU A 225 -12.16 1.01 -17.26
CA GLU A 225 -11.23 -0.08 -16.96
C GLU A 225 -9.76 0.35 -17.07
N LEU A 226 -9.42 1.08 -18.15
CA LEU A 226 -8.06 1.58 -18.37
C LEU A 226 -7.68 2.69 -17.39
N SER A 227 -8.62 3.58 -17.04
CA SER A 227 -8.41 4.58 -15.99
C SER A 227 -8.09 3.91 -14.66
N ASP A 228 -8.85 2.88 -14.29
CA ASP A 228 -8.63 2.14 -13.05
C ASP A 228 -7.26 1.45 -13.07
N ALA A 229 -6.88 0.81 -14.17
CA ALA A 229 -5.55 0.21 -14.32
C ALA A 229 -4.42 1.25 -14.17
N VAL A 230 -4.51 2.41 -14.84
CA VAL A 230 -3.51 3.49 -14.76
C VAL A 230 -3.43 4.09 -13.36
N LEU A 231 -4.56 4.35 -12.73
CA LEU A 231 -4.61 4.99 -11.40
C LEU A 231 -4.20 4.03 -10.28
N THR A 232 -4.39 2.72 -10.44
CA THR A 232 -4.00 1.70 -9.45
C THR A 232 -2.62 1.09 -9.68
N ALA A 233 -1.98 1.36 -10.82
CA ALA A 233 -0.63 0.90 -11.12
C ALA A 233 0.41 1.41 -10.10
N ASN A 234 1.30 0.51 -9.68
CA ASN A 234 2.46 0.78 -8.84
C ASN A 234 3.66 1.26 -9.67
N ALA A 235 3.44 2.35 -10.42
CA ALA A 235 4.47 2.86 -11.31
C ALA A 235 5.70 3.41 -10.58
N ALA A 236 5.57 3.80 -9.31
CA ALA A 236 6.70 4.21 -8.50
C ALA A 236 7.63 3.06 -8.08
N ALA A 237 7.19 1.80 -8.16
CA ALA A 237 8.04 0.63 -7.97
C ALA A 237 8.59 0.07 -9.28
N TRP A 238 8.21 0.63 -10.44
CA TRP A 238 8.77 0.20 -11.69
C TRP A 238 10.26 0.58 -11.76
N SER A 239 11.08 -0.34 -12.28
CA SER A 239 12.44 -0.02 -12.67
C SER A 239 12.39 0.92 -13.87
N SER A 240 13.35 1.84 -13.97
CA SER A 240 13.52 2.65 -15.19
C SER A 240 13.87 1.79 -16.41
N SER A 241 14.37 0.57 -16.20
CA SER A 241 14.73 -0.37 -17.26
C SER A 241 14.64 -1.82 -16.77
N TYR A 242 14.03 -2.68 -17.58
CA TYR A 242 13.96 -4.13 -17.43
C TYR A 242 14.74 -4.79 -18.58
N VAL A 243 16.02 -4.48 -18.68
CA VAL A 243 16.94 -5.12 -19.63
C VAL A 243 17.79 -6.17 -18.93
N ARG A 244 18.14 -7.23 -19.65
CA ARG A 244 19.06 -8.24 -19.11
C ARG A 244 20.46 -7.67 -18.96
N PRO A 245 21.17 -7.91 -17.84
CA PRO A 245 22.55 -7.46 -17.67
C PRO A 245 23.50 -7.97 -18.76
N GLU A 246 23.20 -9.15 -19.33
CA GLU A 246 23.99 -9.77 -20.38
C GLU A 246 23.79 -9.11 -21.75
N ASN A 247 22.74 -8.30 -21.91
CA ASN A 247 22.39 -7.63 -23.17
C ASN A 247 21.80 -6.23 -22.90
N PRO A 248 22.59 -5.30 -22.33
CA PRO A 248 22.09 -4.01 -21.88
C PRO A 248 21.67 -3.07 -23.03
N ASN A 249 22.18 -3.30 -24.24
CA ASN A 249 21.94 -2.46 -25.41
C ASN A 249 20.94 -3.08 -26.41
N GLY A 250 20.44 -4.28 -26.11
CA GLY A 250 19.65 -5.06 -27.05
C GLY A 250 20.43 -5.57 -28.28
N CYS A 251 19.77 -6.44 -29.04
CA CYS A 251 20.21 -6.90 -30.35
C CYS A 251 19.33 -6.28 -31.46
N CYS A 252 19.83 -6.24 -32.69
CA CYS A 252 19.14 -5.62 -33.83
C CYS A 252 17.82 -6.32 -34.24
N ASP A 253 17.61 -7.55 -33.79
CA ASP A 253 16.42 -8.36 -34.02
C ASP A 253 15.42 -8.31 -32.85
N GLN A 254 15.72 -7.56 -31.79
CA GLN A 254 14.86 -7.41 -30.63
C GLN A 254 13.94 -6.21 -30.76
N ILE A 255 12.75 -6.34 -30.18
CA ILE A 255 11.79 -5.24 -30.07
C ILE A 255 12.11 -4.50 -28.78
N HIS A 256 12.41 -3.21 -28.87
CA HIS A 256 12.54 -2.29 -27.75
C HIS A 256 11.16 -1.70 -27.44
N THR A 257 10.72 -1.81 -26.20
CA THR A 257 9.46 -1.23 -25.72
C THR A 257 9.76 -0.12 -24.74
N VAL A 258 9.09 1.01 -24.88
CA VAL A 258 9.15 2.15 -23.96
C VAL A 258 7.73 2.52 -23.53
N VAL A 259 7.50 2.53 -22.22
CA VAL A 259 6.26 3.02 -21.61
C VAL A 259 6.53 4.34 -20.90
N ARG A 260 5.70 5.34 -21.20
CA ARG A 260 5.62 6.61 -20.49
C ARG A 260 4.22 6.80 -19.94
N MET A 261 4.08 6.78 -18.62
CA MET A 261 2.83 7.04 -17.94
C MET A 261 2.93 8.35 -17.17
N SER A 262 2.06 9.30 -17.46
CA SER A 262 1.91 10.53 -16.68
C SER A 262 0.57 10.54 -15.98
N ARG A 263 0.53 10.84 -14.68
CA ARG A 263 -0.71 11.05 -13.94
C ARG A 263 -0.49 12.11 -12.87
N ASN A 264 -1.56 12.75 -12.44
CA ASN A 264 -1.49 13.63 -11.29
C ASN A 264 -1.48 12.80 -10.00
N GLU A 265 -0.50 13.05 -9.14
CA GLU A 265 -0.39 12.49 -7.81
C GLU A 265 -0.54 13.59 -6.76
N ARG A 266 -0.83 13.23 -5.51
CA ARG A 266 -0.82 14.21 -4.43
C ARG A 266 0.62 14.48 -3.98
N GLY A 267 0.99 15.75 -4.03
CA GLY A 267 2.21 16.27 -3.42
C GLY A 267 2.13 16.27 -1.88
N PRO A 268 3.25 16.56 -1.20
CA PRO A 268 3.32 16.59 0.27
C PRO A 268 2.37 17.60 0.93
N ASP A 269 1.99 18.66 0.19
CA ASP A 269 1.06 19.71 0.58
C ASP A 269 -0.40 19.41 0.19
N GLY A 270 -0.65 18.24 -0.42
CA GLY A 270 -1.96 17.83 -0.90
C GLY A 270 -2.34 18.41 -2.28
N ALA A 271 -1.47 19.19 -2.92
CA ALA A 271 -1.70 19.67 -4.28
C ALA A 271 -1.58 18.52 -5.30
N ALA A 272 -2.38 18.55 -6.37
CA ALA A 272 -2.19 17.64 -7.49
C ALA A 272 -0.96 18.06 -8.30
N ILE A 273 0.03 17.18 -8.40
CA ILE A 273 1.26 17.40 -9.17
C ILE A 273 1.37 16.36 -10.29
N PRO A 274 1.73 16.76 -11.53
CA PRO A 274 1.96 15.80 -12.60
C PRO A 274 3.26 15.02 -12.33
N VAL A 275 3.17 13.70 -12.32
CA VAL A 275 4.31 12.79 -12.19
C VAL A 275 4.38 11.92 -13.45
N THR A 276 5.58 11.78 -14.02
CA THR A 276 5.83 10.94 -15.20
C THR A 276 6.76 9.79 -14.83
N TYR A 277 6.28 8.58 -15.11
CA TYR A 277 7.01 7.32 -14.98
C TYR A 277 7.46 6.88 -16.37
N THR A 278 8.73 6.56 -16.53
CA THR A 278 9.29 6.02 -17.77
C THR A 278 10.00 4.72 -17.46
N THR A 279 9.67 3.68 -18.23
CA THR A 279 10.31 2.37 -18.15
C THR A 279 10.49 1.80 -19.56
N GLU A 280 11.47 0.92 -19.72
CA GLU A 280 11.79 0.31 -21.01
C GLU A 280 12.27 -1.13 -20.87
N TRP A 281 12.15 -1.92 -21.93
CA TRP A 281 12.64 -3.29 -22.00
C TRP A 281 12.81 -3.79 -23.43
N TYR A 282 13.57 -4.87 -23.62
CA TYR A 282 13.67 -5.58 -24.90
C TYR A 282 12.81 -6.84 -24.89
N SER A 283 12.46 -7.42 -26.04
CA SER A 283 11.62 -8.62 -26.15
C SER A 283 12.12 -9.85 -25.36
N ASP A 284 13.38 -9.90 -24.95
CA ASP A 284 13.96 -10.94 -24.10
C ASP A 284 14.01 -10.56 -22.59
N HIS A 285 13.21 -9.58 -22.15
CA HIS A 285 13.22 -9.03 -20.79
C HIS A 285 13.06 -10.05 -19.64
N PRO A 286 13.52 -9.72 -18.41
CA PRO A 286 13.08 -10.41 -17.19
C PRO A 286 11.59 -10.18 -16.93
N LEU A 287 11.00 -10.93 -16.00
CA LEU A 287 9.59 -10.77 -15.62
C LEU A 287 9.25 -9.31 -15.27
N LEU A 288 8.19 -8.79 -15.91
CA LEU A 288 7.67 -7.45 -15.62
C LEU A 288 6.73 -7.50 -14.40
N PRO A 289 6.53 -6.37 -13.69
CA PRO A 289 5.42 -6.24 -12.77
C PRO A 289 4.09 -6.49 -13.47
N ALA A 290 3.17 -7.20 -12.82
CA ALA A 290 1.89 -7.60 -13.42
C ALA A 290 1.01 -6.41 -13.87
N ASP A 291 1.13 -5.24 -13.22
CA ASP A 291 0.41 -4.03 -13.63
C ASP A 291 0.98 -3.40 -14.90
N LEU A 292 2.31 -3.39 -15.05
CA LEU A 292 2.99 -2.95 -16.27
C LEU A 292 2.70 -3.89 -17.45
N GLU A 293 2.75 -5.21 -17.21
CA GLU A 293 2.41 -6.23 -18.20
C GLU A 293 0.94 -6.09 -18.65
N HIS A 294 0.01 -5.93 -17.70
CA HIS A 294 -1.40 -5.71 -18.02
C HIS A 294 -1.63 -4.46 -18.89
N LEU A 295 -0.95 -3.35 -18.59
CA LEU A 295 -1.04 -2.13 -19.40
C LEU A 295 -0.45 -2.34 -20.80
N HIS A 296 0.70 -3.02 -20.92
CA HIS A 296 1.29 -3.37 -22.22
C HIS A 296 0.34 -4.24 -23.05
N GLU A 297 -0.22 -5.31 -22.47
CA GLU A 297 -1.14 -6.21 -23.15
C GLU A 297 -2.39 -5.49 -23.66
N ARG A 298 -2.95 -4.56 -22.88
CA ARG A 298 -4.12 -3.78 -23.29
C ARG A 298 -3.84 -2.84 -24.46
N LEU A 299 -2.63 -2.28 -24.54
CA LEU A 299 -2.28 -1.31 -25.58
C LEU A 299 -1.69 -1.98 -26.83
N LEU A 300 -0.73 -2.89 -26.67
CA LEU A 300 0.06 -3.51 -27.74
C LEU A 300 -0.01 -5.04 -27.80
N GLY A 301 -0.74 -5.69 -26.90
CA GLY A 301 -0.90 -7.15 -26.90
C GLY A 301 -1.67 -7.70 -28.09
N ASN A 302 -2.25 -8.88 -27.90
CA ASN A 302 -2.80 -9.71 -28.98
C ASN A 302 -4.15 -9.16 -29.49
N ASP A 303 -4.99 -10.01 -30.07
CA ASP A 303 -6.20 -9.68 -30.86
C ASP A 303 -7.22 -8.71 -30.23
N SER A 304 -7.14 -8.43 -28.92
CA SER A 304 -8.02 -7.49 -28.21
C SER A 304 -7.38 -6.14 -27.85
N SER A 305 -6.08 -5.95 -28.11
CA SER A 305 -5.38 -4.71 -27.78
C SER A 305 -5.86 -3.52 -28.61
N LEU A 306 -5.64 -2.31 -28.09
CA LEU A 306 -5.94 -1.08 -28.83
C LEU A 306 -5.20 -1.05 -30.16
N PHE A 307 -3.95 -1.51 -30.19
CA PHE A 307 -3.18 -1.61 -31.42
C PHE A 307 -3.76 -2.61 -32.42
N ALA A 308 -4.10 -3.83 -31.99
CA ALA A 308 -4.67 -4.84 -32.88
C ALA A 308 -5.98 -4.36 -33.51
N ARG A 309 -6.81 -3.66 -32.73
CA ARG A 309 -8.10 -3.12 -33.18
C ARG A 309 -7.95 -1.92 -34.12
N PHE A 310 -7.11 -0.96 -33.77
CA PHE A 310 -7.06 0.34 -34.45
C PHE A 310 -5.89 0.51 -35.42
N GLY A 311 -4.79 -0.23 -35.22
CA GLY A 311 -3.58 -0.14 -36.04
C GLY A 311 -3.82 -0.54 -37.49
N ALA A 312 -4.60 -1.61 -37.72
CA ALA A 312 -4.97 -2.04 -39.08
C ALA A 312 -5.91 -1.05 -39.79
N GLN A 313 -6.64 -0.23 -39.03
CA GLN A 313 -7.55 0.79 -39.55
C GLN A 313 -6.81 2.08 -39.94
N CYS A 314 -5.59 2.26 -39.44
CA CYS A 314 -4.70 3.31 -39.88
C CYS A 314 -4.13 2.99 -41.26
N GLY A 315 -4.90 3.38 -42.28
CA GLY A 315 -4.51 3.20 -43.68
C GLY A 315 -3.16 3.84 -44.02
N PRO A 316 -2.52 3.42 -45.12
CA PRO A 316 -1.30 4.06 -45.59
C PRO A 316 -1.56 5.55 -45.90
N LEU A 317 -0.65 6.43 -45.51
CA LEU A 317 -0.56 7.75 -46.13
C LEU A 317 -0.12 7.52 -47.57
N PHE A 318 -0.93 7.99 -48.52
CA PHE A 318 -0.48 8.16 -49.91
C PHE A 318 0.58 9.26 -49.97
#